data_AF-A0AAE1KUE7-F1
#
_entry.id   AF-A0AAE1KUE7-F1
#
_cell.length_a   1.000
_cell.length_b   1.000
_cell.length_c   1.000
_cell.angle_alpha   90.00
_cell.angle_beta   90.00
_cell.angle_gamma   90.00
#
_symmetry.space_group_name_H-M   'P 1'
#
loop_
_entity.id
_entity.type
_entity.pdbx_description
1 polymer ?
#
loop_
_entity_poly.entity_id
_entity_poly.type
_entity_poly.pdbx_seq_one_letter_code
_entity_poly.pdbx_strand_id
1 'polypeptide(L)'
;MGRPPRKELPTDTSSYVKHLQEKLAEEHHQVRKSQRFSCEVMKSSYDAKTNEVNFQAGHNVWFYNPQRKKGQSPKLQSPWNRPYTVLDCLSDITYQIRGGRKSRPRWYM
;
A
#
# COMPACT_ATOMS: atom_id res chain seq x y z
N MET A 1 -19.81 39.32 -17.91
CA MET A 1 -19.08 38.03 -18.06
C MET A 1 -19.13 37.65 -19.53
N GLY A 2 -18.00 37.77 -20.26
CA GLY A 2 -17.95 37.62 -21.71
C GLY A 2 -18.26 36.19 -22.18
N ARG A 3 -18.90 36.07 -23.36
CA ARG A 3 -19.09 34.77 -24.02
C ARG A 3 -17.73 34.10 -24.24
N PRO A 4 -17.59 32.79 -23.97
CA PRO A 4 -16.38 32.08 -24.35
C PRO A 4 -16.19 32.19 -25.87
N PRO A 5 -14.94 32.34 -26.36
CA PRO A 5 -14.65 32.52 -27.77
C PRO A 5 -15.23 31.34 -28.57
N ARG A 6 -15.95 31.66 -29.65
CA ARG A 6 -16.54 30.68 -30.57
C ARG A 6 -15.39 29.89 -31.20
N LYS A 7 -15.18 28.65 -30.76
CA LYS A 7 -14.23 27.75 -31.39
C LYS A 7 -14.74 27.46 -32.80
N GLU A 8 -14.02 27.93 -33.80
CA GLU A 8 -14.33 27.66 -35.21
C GLU A 8 -14.29 26.14 -35.40
N LEU A 9 -15.43 25.57 -35.77
CA LEU A 9 -15.50 24.14 -36.06
C LEU A 9 -14.86 23.93 -37.43
N PRO A 10 -13.95 22.94 -37.57
CA PRO A 10 -13.37 22.61 -38.87
C PRO A 10 -14.49 22.29 -39.86
N THR A 11 -14.49 22.98 -40.99
CA THR A 11 -15.50 22.85 -42.05
C THR A 11 -15.40 21.54 -42.82
N ASP A 12 -14.27 20.85 -42.71
CA ASP A 12 -14.00 19.55 -43.31
C ASP A 12 -14.00 18.42 -42.27
N THR A 13 -14.71 17.32 -42.56
CA THR A 13 -14.89 16.17 -41.63
C THR A 13 -13.56 15.49 -41.30
N SER A 14 -12.63 15.41 -42.24
CA SER A 14 -11.30 14.81 -42.01
C SER A 14 -10.46 15.63 -41.03
N SER A 15 -10.49 16.96 -41.19
CA SER A 15 -9.80 17.89 -40.28
C SER A 15 -10.40 17.89 -38.86
N TYR A 16 -11.72 17.74 -38.73
CA TYR A 16 -12.40 17.60 -37.44
C TYR A 16 -12.02 16.32 -36.69
N VAL A 17 -12.03 15.18 -37.37
CA VAL A 17 -11.65 13.89 -36.77
C VAL A 17 -10.21 13.92 -36.27
N LYS A 18 -9.27 14.48 -37.05
CA LYS A 18 -7.87 14.64 -36.65
C LYS A 18 -7.72 15.52 -35.42
N HIS A 19 -8.36 16.69 -35.40
CA HIS A 19 -8.30 17.59 -34.26
C HIS A 19 -8.90 16.96 -32.99
N LEU A 20 -9.99 16.21 -33.12
CA LEU A 20 -10.59 15.49 -32.00
C LEU A 20 -9.66 14.41 -31.45
N GLN A 21 -9.01 13.63 -32.32
CA GLN A 21 -8.05 12.60 -31.91
C GLN A 21 -6.86 13.20 -31.17
N GLU A 22 -6.28 14.27 -31.70
CA GLU A 22 -5.16 14.98 -31.06
C GLU A 22 -5.56 15.52 -29.69
N LYS A 23 -6.73 16.15 -29.60
CA LYS A 23 -7.24 16.67 -28.33
C LYS A 23 -7.47 15.56 -27.31
N LEU A 24 -8.08 14.44 -27.71
CA LEU A 24 -8.29 13.31 -26.81
C LEU A 24 -6.97 12.69 -26.34
N ALA A 25 -5.98 12.60 -27.23
CA ALA A 25 -4.66 12.10 -26.88
C ALA A 25 -3.95 13.02 -25.87
N GLU A 26 -4.03 14.33 -26.06
CA GLU A 26 -3.46 15.31 -25.15
C GLU A 26 -4.15 15.28 -23.78
N GLU A 27 -5.48 15.33 -23.73
CA GLU A 27 -6.23 15.25 -22.48
C GLU A 27 -5.94 13.93 -21.73
N HIS A 28 -5.88 12.80 -22.44
CA HIS A 28 -5.52 11.52 -21.83
C HIS A 28 -4.09 11.53 -21.29
N HIS A 29 -3.13 12.12 -22.01
CA HIS A 29 -1.75 12.28 -21.53
C HIS A 29 -1.68 13.10 -20.25
N GLN A 30 -2.43 14.20 -20.18
CA GLN A 30 -2.49 15.05 -18.99
C GLN A 30 -3.09 14.30 -17.79
N VAL A 31 -4.19 13.57 -18.00
CA VAL A 31 -4.80 12.73 -16.95
C VAL A 31 -3.82 11.65 -16.48
N ARG A 32 -3.11 10.98 -17.39
CA ARG A 32 -2.11 9.95 -17.03
C ARG A 32 -0.95 10.53 -16.23
N LYS A 33 -0.44 11.70 -16.61
CA LYS A 33 0.61 12.40 -15.86
C LYS A 33 0.14 12.75 -14.44
N SER A 34 -1.06 13.34 -14.31
CA SER A 34 -1.63 13.69 -13.02
C SER A 34 -1.85 12.46 -12.14
N GLN A 35 -2.40 11.38 -12.71
CA GLN A 35 -2.59 10.11 -12.02
C GLN A 35 -1.27 9.54 -11.51
N ARG A 36 -0.24 9.48 -12.36
CA ARG A 36 1.09 8.99 -11.97
C ARG A 36 1.66 9.82 -10.83
N PHE A 37 1.62 11.15 -10.94
CA PHE A 37 2.11 12.04 -9.91
C PHE A 37 1.37 11.83 -8.57
N SER A 38 0.04 11.71 -8.62
CA SER A 38 -0.77 11.43 -7.43
C SER A 38 -0.40 10.08 -6.79
N CYS A 39 -0.19 9.04 -7.61
CA CYS A 39 0.27 7.74 -7.12
C CYS A 39 1.66 7.83 -6.46
N GLU A 40 2.60 8.58 -7.04
CA GLU A 40 3.95 8.76 -6.49
C GLU A 40 3.91 9.52 -5.14
N VAL A 41 3.13 10.59 -5.05
CA VAL A 41 2.92 11.33 -3.80
C VAL A 41 2.27 10.45 -2.73
N MET A 42 1.25 9.67 -3.10
CA MET A 42 0.57 8.76 -2.19
C MET A 42 1.52 7.68 -1.67
N LYS A 43 2.32 7.08 -2.55
CA LYS A 43 3.35 6.11 -2.18
C LYS A 43 4.35 6.72 -1.21
N SER A 44 4.92 7.87 -1.53
CA SER A 44 5.88 8.58 -0.67
C SER A 44 5.30 8.90 0.72
N SER A 45 4.04 9.37 0.78
CA SER A 45 3.38 9.65 2.06
C SER A 45 3.13 8.40 2.90
N TYR A 46 2.82 7.27 2.26
CA TYR A 46 2.63 5.99 2.95
C TYR A 46 3.96 5.43 3.47
N ASP A 47 4.98 5.41 2.59
CA ASP A 47 6.32 4.91 2.92
C ASP A 47 6.95 5.77 4.04
N ALA A 48 6.75 7.10 4.02
CA ALA A 48 7.25 8.00 5.07
C ALA A 48 6.67 7.74 6.48
N LYS A 49 5.51 7.06 6.57
CA LYS A 49 4.89 6.69 7.86
C LYS A 49 5.32 5.30 8.33
N THR A 50 6.07 4.58 7.52
CA THR A 50 6.50 3.22 7.85
C THR A 50 7.77 3.30 8.68
N ASN A 51 7.70 2.80 9.91
CA ASN A 51 8.91 2.55 10.69
C ASN A 51 9.53 1.25 10.17
N GLU A 52 10.72 1.33 9.58
CA GLU A 52 11.53 0.16 9.24
C GLU A 52 12.08 -0.47 10.53
N VAL A 53 11.24 -1.27 11.19
CA VAL A 53 11.65 -2.03 12.38
C VAL A 53 12.32 -3.31 11.92
N ASN A 54 13.65 -3.25 11.79
CA ASN A 54 14.46 -4.42 11.48
C ASN A 54 14.75 -5.21 12.76
N PHE A 55 14.11 -6.37 12.90
CA PHE A 55 14.45 -7.29 13.98
C PHE A 55 15.70 -8.09 13.61
N GLN A 56 16.53 -8.39 14.61
CA GLN A 56 17.69 -9.27 14.45
C GLN A 56 17.48 -10.58 15.22
N ALA A 57 18.20 -11.61 14.83
CA ALA A 57 18.25 -12.87 15.57
C ALA A 57 18.62 -12.61 17.04
N GLY A 58 17.84 -13.18 17.97
CA GLY A 58 17.97 -12.98 19.41
C GLY A 58 17.06 -11.90 20.01
N HIS A 59 16.41 -11.05 19.20
CA HIS A 59 15.45 -10.07 19.71
C HIS A 59 14.19 -10.74 20.25
N ASN A 60 13.68 -10.22 21.37
CA ASN A 60 12.40 -10.65 21.94
C ASN A 60 11.26 -9.81 21.36
N VAL A 61 10.27 -10.50 20.79
CA VAL A 61 9.13 -9.88 20.11
C VAL A 61 7.81 -10.43 20.64
N TRP A 62 6.78 -9.59 20.62
CA TRP A 62 5.41 -10.00 20.90
C TRP A 62 4.71 -10.29 19.58
N PHE A 63 4.10 -11.47 19.46
CA PHE A 63 3.41 -11.86 18.23
C PHE A 63 1.94 -11.43 18.29
N TYR A 64 1.51 -10.61 17.33
CA TYR A 64 0.13 -10.16 17.21
C TYR A 64 -0.73 -11.27 16.58
N ASN A 65 -1.71 -11.76 17.34
CA ASN A 65 -2.61 -12.83 16.95
C ASN A 65 -4.03 -12.56 17.48
N PRO A 66 -4.85 -11.79 16.74
CA PRO A 66 -6.20 -11.41 17.17
C PRO A 66 -7.22 -12.56 17.05
N GLN A 67 -6.84 -13.76 17.51
CA GLN A 67 -7.72 -14.93 17.56
C GLN A 67 -8.73 -14.80 18.70
N ARG A 68 -10.01 -14.92 18.35
CA ARG A 68 -11.11 -14.88 19.32
C ARG A 68 -11.36 -16.25 19.91
N LYS A 69 -11.35 -16.36 21.22
CA LYS A 69 -11.78 -17.55 21.96
C LYS A 69 -13.30 -17.52 22.15
N LYS A 70 -13.97 -18.61 21.75
CA LYS A 70 -15.41 -18.79 21.95
C LYS A 70 -15.71 -18.79 23.46
N GLY A 71 -16.79 -18.11 23.86
CA GLY A 71 -17.21 -18.01 25.26
C GLY A 71 -16.51 -16.92 26.07
N GLN A 72 -15.61 -16.13 25.47
CA GLN A 72 -15.01 -14.96 26.09
C GLN A 72 -15.35 -13.70 25.28
N SER A 73 -15.58 -12.57 25.96
CA SER A 73 -15.81 -11.29 25.28
C SER A 73 -14.53 -10.84 24.56
N PRO A 74 -14.58 -10.45 23.27
CA PRO A 74 -13.40 -9.99 22.53
C PRO A 74 -12.67 -8.82 23.19
N LYS A 75 -13.38 -7.95 23.93
CA LYS A 75 -12.79 -6.81 24.62
C LYS A 75 -11.90 -7.20 25.81
N LEU A 76 -12.12 -8.39 26.37
CA LEU A 76 -11.35 -8.90 27.52
C LEU A 76 -10.24 -9.86 27.09
N GLN A 77 -10.02 -10.03 25.79
CA GLN A 77 -8.97 -10.89 25.25
C GLN A 77 -7.80 -10.04 24.77
N SER A 78 -6.59 -10.37 25.22
CA SER A 78 -5.38 -9.77 24.64
C SER A 78 -5.13 -10.35 23.25
N PRO A 79 -4.89 -9.52 22.22
CA PRO A 79 -4.51 -9.98 20.90
C PRO A 79 -3.02 -10.33 20.81
N TRP A 80 -2.24 -10.09 21.86
CA TRP A 80 -0.81 -10.37 21.88
C TRP A 80 -0.54 -11.75 22.48
N ASN A 81 0.15 -12.59 21.72
CA ASN A 81 0.62 -13.88 22.19
C ASN A 81 1.90 -13.71 23.03
N ARG A 82 2.20 -14.74 23.83
CA ARG A 82 3.43 -14.90 24.65
C ARG A 82 4.70 -14.38 23.95
N PRO A 83 5.74 -13.97 24.69
CA PRO A 83 6.99 -13.51 24.10
C PRO A 83 7.65 -14.60 23.26
N TYR A 84 8.15 -14.21 22.10
CA TYR A 84 8.93 -15.04 21.19
C TYR A 84 10.33 -14.45 21.04
N THR A 85 11.28 -15.29 20.62
CA THR A 85 12.62 -14.85 20.23
C THR A 85 12.77 -15.05 18.73
N VAL A 86 13.27 -14.04 18.03
CA VAL A 86 13.62 -14.13 16.61
C VAL A 86 14.83 -15.06 16.47
N LEU A 87 14.74 -16.04 15.59
CA LEU A 87 15.84 -16.95 15.26
C LEU A 87 16.61 -16.47 14.05
N ASP A 88 15.89 -16.08 13.01
CA ASP A 88 16.47 -15.68 11.73
C ASP A 88 15.51 -14.76 10.97
N CYS A 89 16.08 -13.95 10.08
CA CYS A 89 15.36 -13.01 9.22
C CYS A 89 15.48 -13.52 7.79
N LEU A 90 14.37 -14.03 7.25
CA LEU A 90 14.35 -14.59 5.90
C LEU A 90 14.17 -13.50 4.83
N SER A 91 13.41 -12.47 5.17
CA SER A 91 13.23 -11.25 4.38
C SER A 91 12.88 -10.07 5.29
N ASP A 92 12.79 -8.87 4.74
CA ASP A 92 12.46 -7.64 5.47
C ASP A 92 11.13 -7.75 6.25
N ILE A 93 10.20 -8.59 5.78
CA ILE A 93 8.89 -8.82 6.38
C ILE A 93 8.73 -10.20 7.04
N THR A 94 9.53 -11.20 6.65
CA THR A 94 9.36 -12.57 7.16
C THR A 94 10.44 -12.97 8.15
N TYR A 95 9.99 -13.31 9.35
CA TYR A 95 10.86 -13.65 10.47
C TYR A 95 10.56 -15.06 10.98
N GLN A 96 11.62 -15.81 11.26
CA GLN A 96 11.50 -17.07 11.98
C GLN A 96 11.52 -16.77 13.48
N ILE A 97 10.50 -17.21 14.21
CA ILE A 97 10.41 -16.98 15.66
C ILE A 97 10.21 -18.29 16.42
N ARG A 98 10.73 -18.34 17.64
CA ARG A 98 10.61 -19.49 18.56
C ARG A 98 10.01 -19.05 19.88
N GLY A 99 8.99 -19.79 20.33
CA GLY A 99 8.38 -19.58 21.64
C GLY A 99 9.02 -20.48 22.69
N GLY A 100 9.46 -19.95 23.83
CA GLY A 100 10.01 -20.76 24.93
C GLY A 100 11.15 -21.73 24.54
N ARG A 101 11.60 -22.55 25.49
CA ARG A 101 12.76 -23.46 25.27
C ARG A 101 12.42 -24.76 24.53
N LYS A 102 11.14 -25.17 24.51
CA LYS A 102 10.69 -26.47 23.98
C LYS A 102 9.74 -26.37 22.77
N SER A 103 9.39 -25.18 22.30
CA SER A 103 8.51 -25.06 21.12
C SER A 103 9.30 -25.31 19.85
N ARG A 104 8.66 -25.99 18.90
CA ARG A 104 9.13 -26.03 17.52
C ARG A 104 9.14 -24.60 16.95
N PRO A 105 10.17 -24.24 16.16
CA PRO A 105 10.20 -22.96 15.46
C PRO A 105 9.03 -22.88 14.48
N ARG A 106 8.43 -21.70 14.35
CA ARG A 106 7.31 -21.45 13.44
C ARG A 106 7.63 -20.24 12.56
N TRP A 107 7.21 -20.32 11.31
CA TRP A 107 7.32 -19.25 10.32
C TRP A 107 6.12 -18.33 10.44
N TYR A 108 6.36 -17.02 10.46
CA TYR A 108 5.30 -16.03 10.45
C TYR A 108 5.63 -14.93 9.43
N MET A 109 4.58 -14.48 8.74
CA MET A 109 4.57 -13.35 7.82
C MET A 109 4.07 -12.10 8.53
#